data_AF-A0A5C7JGJ0-F1
#
_entry.id   AF-A0A5C7JGJ0-F1
#
_cell.length_a   1.000
_cell.length_b   1.000
_cell.length_c   1.000
_cell.angle_alpha   90.00
_cell.angle_beta   90.00
_cell.angle_gamma   90.00
#
_symmetry.space_group_name_H-M   'P 1'
#
loop_
_entity.id
_entity.type
_entity.pdbx_description
1 polymer ?
#
loop_
_entity_poly.entity_id
_entity_poly.type
_entity_poly.pdbx_seq_one_letter_code
_entity_poly.pdbx_strand_id
1 'polypeptide(L)'
;MVLNPANNDIYAVETNLLDADGTIGMAGLFIPEQWSMPPYIDEWGNSLVEEALAAIYAEREKWKAELNPEQYQLRISQKPTNIAEAFAYRKESIFPQGIISKQLKKIEDKEYSSEFIELERTTEGITAKRSNKLPISQFPVDKKMQDKSGVLVVWERPVKNPNFGLYYASIDPVSEGKTTTSDSLCSIYVYKNAVEITRETPDGYETFIEKDKLVAAWCGRYDDVNKTHEQLELIIEWYNAWTLVENNISLFIQYMISKRKQRYLVPKQQILFLKDLGSNATVYQEYGWKNTGNLFKSHLISYAIEFLRETIDEELDNQGEVMSMTLGIDRIPDPMLLKEMLAYQPGVNVDRLVSFSALVAFAKIQQSNRGYAKRKETDSTNNLQNSQNLHKLKYSPFKNIGRNKMINNSMGPRRSAFKNMR
;
A
#
# COMPACT_ATOMS: atom_id res chain seq x y z
N MET A 1 4.54 -21.87 27.50
CA MET A 1 3.53 -21.30 28.41
C MET A 1 2.31 -20.85 27.62
N VAL A 2 1.10 -21.06 28.15
CA VAL A 2 -0.18 -20.80 27.46
C VAL A 2 -1.03 -19.87 28.34
N LEU A 3 -1.48 -18.74 27.79
CA LEU A 3 -2.27 -17.71 28.52
C LEU A 3 -3.74 -18.11 28.72
N ASN A 4 -4.26 -19.05 27.92
CA ASN A 4 -5.60 -19.62 28.05
C ASN A 4 -5.52 -21.14 28.15
N PRO A 5 -4.96 -21.68 29.25
CA PRO A 5 -4.68 -23.12 29.39
C PRO A 5 -5.97 -23.96 29.36
N ALA A 6 -7.07 -23.45 29.93
CA ALA A 6 -8.38 -24.12 29.96
C ALA A 6 -8.98 -24.33 28.55
N ASN A 7 -8.69 -23.45 27.59
CA ASN A 7 -9.16 -23.59 26.20
C ASN A 7 -8.31 -24.55 25.37
N ASN A 8 -7.19 -25.04 25.92
CA ASN A 8 -6.21 -25.87 25.22
C ASN A 8 -5.93 -27.19 25.97
N ASP A 9 -6.83 -27.62 26.87
CA ASP A 9 -6.69 -28.82 27.70
C ASP A 9 -5.38 -28.89 28.51
N ILE A 10 -4.86 -27.74 28.93
CA ILE A 10 -3.67 -27.63 29.77
C ILE A 10 -4.09 -27.28 31.20
N TYR A 11 -3.42 -27.87 32.20
CA TYR A 11 -3.68 -27.56 33.61
C TYR A 11 -3.39 -26.08 33.90
N ALA A 12 -4.41 -25.37 34.37
CA ALA A 12 -4.33 -23.96 34.72
C ALA A 12 -3.83 -23.79 36.15
N VAL A 13 -2.85 -22.91 36.35
CA VAL A 13 -2.30 -22.53 37.64
C VAL A 13 -2.58 -21.05 37.86
N GLU A 14 -3.07 -20.71 39.06
CA GLU A 14 -3.21 -19.32 39.47
C GLU A 14 -1.82 -18.71 39.69
N THR A 15 -1.55 -17.58 39.05
CA THR A 15 -0.27 -16.88 39.15
C THR A 15 -0.46 -15.37 39.22
N ASN A 16 0.41 -14.71 39.99
CA ASN A 16 0.54 -13.25 40.04
C ASN A 16 1.66 -12.73 39.12
N LEU A 17 2.24 -13.60 38.28
CA LEU A 17 3.39 -13.25 37.42
C LEU A 17 2.95 -12.82 36.02
N LEU A 18 1.70 -12.42 35.81
CA LEU A 18 1.20 -12.04 34.48
C LEU A 18 1.93 -10.80 33.93
N ASP A 19 2.19 -9.82 34.78
CA ASP A 19 2.83 -8.55 34.47
C ASP A 19 3.66 -8.04 35.66
N ALA A 20 4.23 -6.83 35.52
CA ALA A 20 5.02 -6.20 36.58
C ALA A 20 4.17 -5.69 37.75
N ASP A 21 2.85 -5.53 37.54
CA ASP A 21 1.91 -4.99 38.54
C ASP A 21 1.36 -6.09 39.47
N GLY A 22 1.76 -7.35 39.24
CA GLY A 22 1.35 -8.49 40.06
C GLY A 22 -0.06 -8.98 39.75
N THR A 23 -0.56 -8.73 38.53
CA THR A 23 -1.92 -9.11 38.14
C THR A 23 -2.11 -10.62 38.31
N ILE A 24 -3.16 -10.98 39.05
CA ILE A 24 -3.54 -12.36 39.30
C ILE A 24 -4.38 -12.88 38.12
N GLY A 25 -4.02 -14.05 37.62
CA GLY A 25 -4.87 -14.78 36.69
C GLY A 25 -4.41 -16.21 36.47
N MET A 26 -5.11 -16.90 35.56
CA MET A 26 -4.89 -18.30 35.29
C MET A 26 -3.98 -18.46 34.06
N ALA A 27 -2.83 -19.10 34.23
CA ALA A 27 -1.91 -19.40 33.15
C ALA A 27 -1.37 -20.84 33.27
N GLY A 28 -0.77 -21.38 32.19
CA GLY A 28 0.05 -22.58 32.33
C GLY A 28 1.29 -22.30 33.19
N LEU A 29 1.89 -23.35 33.79
CA LEU A 29 3.05 -23.22 34.67
C LEU A 29 4.16 -22.34 34.04
N PHE A 30 4.56 -21.32 34.80
CA PHE A 30 5.64 -20.40 34.48
C PHE A 30 6.66 -20.43 35.61
N ILE A 31 7.94 -20.58 35.27
CA ILE A 31 9.04 -20.48 36.23
C ILE A 31 9.86 -19.27 35.80
N PRO A 32 9.86 -18.18 36.58
CA PRO A 32 10.59 -16.98 36.25
C PRO A 32 12.07 -17.12 36.62
N GLU A 33 12.94 -16.31 36.00
CA GLU A 33 14.40 -16.43 36.14
C GLU A 33 14.86 -16.39 37.61
N GLN A 34 14.27 -15.51 38.43
CA GLN A 34 14.63 -15.35 39.84
C GLN A 34 14.42 -16.61 40.70
N TRP A 35 13.66 -17.59 40.21
CA TRP A 35 13.45 -18.87 40.91
C TRP A 35 14.48 -19.93 40.53
N SER A 36 15.29 -19.70 39.49
CA SER A 36 16.25 -20.68 38.98
C SER A 36 17.61 -20.06 38.65
N MET A 37 18.02 -19.02 39.37
CA MET A 37 19.26 -18.28 39.11
C MET A 37 20.40 -18.63 40.10
N PRO A 38 21.37 -19.49 39.74
CA PRO A 38 22.63 -19.61 40.49
C PRO A 38 23.43 -18.28 40.40
N PRO A 39 24.10 -17.80 41.47
CA PRO A 39 24.37 -18.39 42.78
C PRO A 39 23.31 -18.11 43.87
N TYR A 40 22.14 -17.57 43.51
CA TYR A 40 21.09 -17.15 44.46
C TYR A 40 20.19 -18.32 44.87
N ILE A 41 20.80 -19.41 45.30
CA ILE A 41 20.14 -20.63 45.76
C ILE A 41 20.84 -21.04 47.06
N ASP A 42 20.08 -21.32 48.11
CA ASP A 42 20.63 -21.77 49.39
C ASP A 42 21.11 -23.24 49.34
N GLU A 43 21.75 -23.70 50.42
CA GLU A 43 22.26 -25.08 50.54
C GLU A 43 21.15 -26.15 50.47
N TRP A 44 19.88 -25.75 50.64
CA TRP A 44 18.70 -26.61 50.62
C TRP A 44 17.96 -26.58 49.28
N GLY A 45 18.44 -25.79 48.31
CA GLY A 45 17.83 -25.64 46.99
C GLY A 45 16.68 -24.63 46.92
N ASN A 46 16.47 -23.81 47.95
CA ASN A 46 15.50 -22.72 47.90
C ASN A 46 16.12 -21.49 47.23
N SER A 47 15.35 -20.86 46.36
CA SER A 47 15.77 -19.67 45.62
C SER A 47 15.75 -18.43 46.52
N LEU A 48 16.84 -17.67 46.56
CA LEU A 48 16.95 -16.38 47.24
C LEU A 48 16.37 -15.28 46.34
N VAL A 49 15.04 -15.25 46.26
CA VAL A 49 14.29 -14.46 45.26
C VAL A 49 14.61 -12.97 45.29
N GLU A 50 14.73 -12.36 46.46
CA GLU A 50 15.01 -10.92 46.59
C GLU A 50 16.42 -10.55 46.11
N GLU A 51 17.42 -11.38 46.46
CA GLU A 51 18.81 -11.19 46.04
C GLU A 51 18.97 -11.44 44.54
N ALA A 52 18.29 -12.46 44.01
CA ALA A 52 18.24 -12.77 42.58
C ALA A 52 17.63 -11.60 41.78
N LEU A 53 16.51 -11.04 42.25
CA LEU A 53 15.89 -9.88 41.59
C LEU A 53 16.82 -8.66 41.60
N ALA A 54 17.47 -8.36 42.72
CA ALA A 54 18.43 -7.26 42.80
C ALA A 54 19.59 -7.43 41.81
N ALA A 55 20.11 -8.65 41.67
CA ALA A 55 21.16 -8.98 40.73
C ALA A 55 20.70 -8.86 39.26
N ILE A 56 19.50 -9.35 38.95
CA ILE A 56 18.90 -9.24 37.61
C ILE A 56 18.73 -7.77 37.22
N TYR A 57 18.26 -6.90 38.13
CA TYR A 57 18.13 -5.47 37.84
C TYR A 57 19.48 -4.79 37.62
N ALA A 58 20.50 -5.13 38.41
CA ALA A 58 21.85 -4.61 38.21
C ALA A 58 22.46 -5.06 36.87
N GLU A 59 22.20 -6.30 36.44
CA GLU A 59 22.63 -6.83 35.15
C GLU A 59 21.90 -6.13 33.98
N ARG A 60 20.59 -5.89 34.12
CA ARG A 60 19.77 -5.17 33.14
C ARG A 60 20.23 -3.72 32.95
N GLU A 61 20.59 -3.00 34.01
CA GLU A 61 21.11 -1.63 33.87
C GLU A 61 22.43 -1.58 33.10
N LYS A 62 23.31 -2.58 33.27
CA LYS A 62 24.53 -2.70 32.44
C LYS A 62 24.18 -2.98 30.98
N TRP A 63 23.30 -3.94 30.72
CA TRP A 63 22.89 -4.26 29.35
C TRP A 63 22.19 -3.09 28.66
N LYS A 64 21.44 -2.27 29.39
CA LYS A 64 20.79 -1.08 28.85
C LYS A 64 21.79 -0.02 28.39
N ALA A 65 22.98 0.03 28.99
CA ALA A 65 24.07 0.91 28.59
C ALA A 65 24.94 0.32 27.46
N GLU A 66 25.13 -1.01 27.43
CA GLU A 66 26.07 -1.68 26.54
C GLU A 66 25.45 -2.26 25.27
N LEU A 67 24.17 -2.65 25.29
CA LEU A 67 23.49 -3.31 24.18
C LEU A 67 22.60 -2.35 23.41
N ASN A 68 22.42 -2.65 22.12
CA ASN A 68 21.38 -2.01 21.35
C ASN A 68 19.98 -2.44 21.86
N PRO A 69 18.92 -1.65 21.59
CA PRO A 69 17.58 -1.92 22.11
C PRO A 69 17.02 -3.31 21.75
N GLU A 70 17.38 -3.84 20.57
CA GLU A 70 16.93 -5.15 20.09
C GLU A 70 17.57 -6.31 20.88
N GLN A 71 18.89 -6.27 21.06
CA GLN A 71 19.63 -7.26 21.85
C GLN A 71 19.28 -7.19 23.34
N TYR A 72 19.03 -5.99 23.86
CA TYR A 72 18.55 -5.78 25.21
C TYR A 72 17.18 -6.46 25.43
N GLN A 73 16.24 -6.24 24.52
CA GLN A 73 14.91 -6.84 24.57
C GLN A 73 14.97 -8.38 24.43
N LEU A 74 15.88 -8.90 23.60
CA LEU A 74 16.14 -10.34 23.45
C LEU A 74 16.57 -10.97 24.76
N ARG A 75 17.55 -10.37 25.43
CA ARG A 75 18.04 -10.90 26.70
C ARG A 75 16.98 -10.90 27.78
N ILE A 76 16.16 -9.85 27.87
CA ILE A 76 15.04 -9.81 28.83
C ILE A 76 14.07 -10.96 28.61
N SER A 77 13.76 -11.30 27.36
CA SER A 77 12.81 -12.38 27.07
C SER A 77 13.34 -13.79 27.28
N GLN A 78 14.65 -13.96 27.12
CA GLN A 78 15.33 -15.22 27.43
C GLN A 78 15.44 -15.44 28.94
N LYS A 79 15.44 -14.35 29.72
CA LYS A 79 15.52 -14.34 31.19
C LYS A 79 14.39 -13.51 31.82
N PRO A 80 13.13 -13.93 31.66
CA PRO A 80 11.97 -13.15 32.06
C PRO A 80 11.69 -13.28 33.55
N THR A 81 11.32 -12.18 34.19
CA THR A 81 10.86 -12.16 35.60
C THR A 81 9.33 -12.30 35.71
N ASN A 82 8.61 -12.00 34.62
CA ASN A 82 7.17 -12.13 34.49
C ASN A 82 6.80 -12.63 33.08
N ILE A 83 5.54 -13.05 32.95
CA ILE A 83 4.98 -13.64 31.73
C ILE A 83 4.98 -12.63 30.57
N ALA A 84 4.67 -11.36 30.85
CA ALA A 84 4.69 -10.30 29.85
C ALA A 84 6.08 -10.14 29.21
N GLU A 85 7.16 -10.19 30.00
CA GLU A 85 8.55 -10.14 29.53
C GLU A 85 8.91 -11.35 28.65
N ALA A 86 8.48 -12.55 29.04
CA ALA A 86 8.73 -13.79 28.29
C ALA A 86 8.11 -13.74 26.88
N PHE A 87 6.98 -13.03 26.74
CA PHE A 87 6.30 -12.84 25.46
C PHE A 87 6.64 -11.52 24.76
N ALA A 88 7.36 -10.60 25.43
CA ALA A 88 7.72 -9.32 24.86
C ALA A 88 8.59 -9.48 23.60
N TYR A 89 9.29 -10.61 23.45
CA TYR A 89 10.13 -10.91 22.28
C TYR A 89 9.43 -11.63 21.13
N ARG A 90 8.16 -12.04 21.30
CA ARG A 90 7.34 -12.48 20.16
C ARG A 90 6.61 -11.32 19.47
N LYS A 91 7.08 -10.09 19.70
CA LYS A 91 6.64 -8.87 19.02
C LYS A 91 7.77 -8.30 18.16
N GLU A 92 8.59 -9.15 17.54
CA GLU A 92 9.46 -8.70 16.46
C GLU A 92 8.59 -8.02 15.41
N SER A 93 8.91 -6.75 15.11
CA SER A 93 8.24 -6.05 14.01
C SER A 93 8.57 -6.82 12.74
N ILE A 94 7.52 -7.24 12.04
CA ILE A 94 7.65 -7.97 10.77
C ILE A 94 8.37 -7.10 9.71
N PHE A 95 8.34 -5.78 9.90
CA PHE A 95 8.93 -4.81 9.00
C PHE A 95 10.37 -4.43 9.41
N PRO A 96 11.26 -4.19 8.43
CA PRO A 96 12.65 -3.83 8.69
C PRO A 96 12.76 -2.41 9.28
N GLN A 97 12.93 -2.32 10.60
CA GLN A 97 12.92 -1.05 11.34
C GLN A 97 14.03 -0.07 10.91
N GLY A 98 15.22 -0.58 10.61
CA GLY A 98 16.38 0.23 10.26
C GLY A 98 16.19 1.05 8.98
N ILE A 99 15.60 0.46 7.93
CA ILE A 99 15.35 1.18 6.68
C ILE A 99 14.17 2.13 6.80
N ILE A 100 13.14 1.75 7.58
CA ILE A 100 11.97 2.61 7.82
C ILE A 100 12.37 3.88 8.58
N SER A 101 13.20 3.76 9.60
CA SER A 101 13.66 4.90 10.39
C SER A 101 14.47 5.88 9.54
N LYS A 102 15.30 5.39 8.61
CA LYS A 102 16.02 6.23 7.64
C LYS A 102 15.07 6.98 6.71
N GLN A 103 14.05 6.29 6.18
CA GLN A 103 13.07 6.91 5.29
C GLN A 103 12.23 7.98 6.01
N LEU A 104 11.82 7.72 7.26
CA LEU A 104 11.13 8.71 8.09
C LEU A 104 11.97 9.98 8.25
N LYS A 105 13.28 9.82 8.51
CA LYS A 105 14.20 10.95 8.61
C LYS A 105 14.30 11.75 7.31
N LYS A 106 14.41 11.10 6.15
CA LYS A 106 14.40 11.77 4.83
C LYS A 106 13.13 12.60 4.60
N ILE A 107 11.97 12.05 5.00
CA ILE A 107 10.69 12.75 4.91
C ILE A 107 10.66 13.95 5.86
N GLU A 108 11.17 13.81 7.08
CA GLU A 108 11.29 14.92 8.05
C GLU A 108 12.23 16.03 7.56
N ASP A 109 13.32 15.65 6.89
CA ASP A 109 14.28 16.54 6.23
C ASP A 109 13.71 17.19 4.95
N LYS A 110 12.44 16.90 4.61
CA LYS A 110 11.68 17.45 3.47
C LYS A 110 12.27 17.15 2.10
N GLU A 111 12.91 15.99 1.95
CA GLU A 111 13.38 15.51 0.64
C GLU A 111 12.21 15.26 -0.34
N TYR A 112 11.01 15.02 0.20
CA TYR A 112 9.80 14.80 -0.57
C TYR A 112 8.87 16.01 -0.52
N SER A 113 8.68 16.67 -1.65
CA SER A 113 7.66 17.72 -1.79
C SER A 113 6.25 17.11 -1.73
N SER A 114 5.36 17.73 -0.96
CA SER A 114 3.95 17.34 -0.88
C SER A 114 3.03 18.55 -0.97
N GLU A 115 1.90 18.36 -1.61
CA GLU A 115 0.81 19.32 -1.70
C GLU A 115 -0.42 18.79 -0.98
N PHE A 116 -1.11 19.65 -0.24
CA PHE A 116 -2.41 19.34 0.34
C PHE A 116 -3.49 19.91 -0.57
N ILE A 117 -4.34 19.02 -1.08
CA ILE A 117 -5.27 19.35 -2.15
C ILE A 117 -6.70 19.03 -1.73
N GLU A 118 -7.62 19.91 -2.12
CA GLU A 118 -9.06 19.66 -2.16
C GLU A 118 -9.49 19.57 -3.63
N LEU A 119 -10.25 18.51 -3.94
CA LEU A 119 -10.77 18.28 -5.28
C LEU A 119 -12.23 18.74 -5.32
N GLU A 120 -12.57 19.49 -6.36
CA GLU A 120 -13.94 19.89 -6.64
C GLU A 120 -14.32 19.49 -8.05
N ARG A 121 -15.56 19.00 -8.21
CA ARG A 121 -16.14 18.73 -9.52
C ARG A 121 -16.74 20.02 -10.09
N THR A 122 -16.23 20.42 -11.24
CA THR A 122 -16.75 21.56 -12.03
C THR A 122 -17.35 21.07 -13.34
N THR A 123 -17.97 21.96 -14.11
CA THR A 123 -18.52 21.66 -15.44
C THR A 123 -17.46 21.21 -16.46
N GLU A 124 -16.21 21.64 -16.28
CA GLU A 124 -15.10 21.33 -17.20
C GLU A 124 -14.28 20.10 -16.77
N GLY A 125 -14.52 19.59 -15.56
CA GLY A 125 -13.79 18.44 -14.99
C GLY A 125 -13.48 18.62 -13.51
N ILE A 126 -12.42 17.94 -13.05
CA ILE A 126 -12.00 17.99 -11.64
C ILE A 126 -10.92 19.07 -11.50
N THR A 127 -11.17 20.02 -10.60
CA THR A 127 -10.21 21.09 -10.27
C THR A 127 -9.56 20.80 -8.93
N ALA A 128 -8.25 20.94 -8.87
CA ALA A 128 -7.44 20.79 -7.65
C ALA A 128 -7.13 22.17 -7.05
N LYS A 129 -7.62 22.42 -5.83
CA LYS A 129 -7.32 23.62 -5.05
C LYS A 129 -6.39 23.27 -3.89
N ARG A 130 -5.51 24.20 -3.50
CA ARG A 130 -4.67 24.02 -2.33
C ARG A 130 -5.53 24.13 -1.07
N SER A 131 -5.39 23.16 -0.17
CA SER A 131 -6.03 23.17 1.14
C SER A 131 -5.05 23.61 2.22
N ASN A 132 -5.59 24.20 3.28
CA ASN A 132 -4.87 24.51 4.52
C ASN A 132 -5.06 23.41 5.58
N LYS A 133 -5.86 22.38 5.29
CA LYS A 133 -6.03 21.24 6.19
C LYS A 133 -4.76 20.42 6.26
N LEU A 134 -4.54 19.81 7.41
CA LEU A 134 -3.42 18.89 7.64
C LEU A 134 -3.91 17.45 7.57
N PRO A 135 -3.06 16.51 7.10
CA PRO A 135 -3.37 15.10 7.14
C PRO A 135 -3.42 14.58 8.58
N ILE A 136 -4.17 13.49 8.79
CA ILE A 136 -4.25 12.83 10.10
C ILE A 136 -2.88 12.24 10.42
N SER A 137 -2.18 12.84 11.38
CA SER A 137 -0.78 12.56 11.72
C SER A 137 -0.60 11.82 13.06
N GLN A 138 -1.70 11.46 13.72
CA GLN A 138 -1.72 10.73 14.98
C GLN A 138 -2.02 9.25 14.76
N PHE A 139 -1.22 8.38 15.34
CA PHE A 139 -1.41 6.93 15.36
C PHE A 139 -1.14 6.38 16.77
N PRO A 140 -2.01 5.51 17.33
CA PRO A 140 -3.34 5.15 16.85
C PRO A 140 -4.28 6.37 16.76
N VAL A 141 -5.32 6.29 15.93
CA VAL A 141 -6.27 7.39 15.74
C VAL A 141 -7.05 7.60 17.03
N ASP A 142 -7.10 8.84 17.54
CA ASP A 142 -7.90 9.13 18.73
C ASP A 142 -9.39 8.96 18.43
N LYS A 143 -10.06 8.11 19.22
CA LYS A 143 -11.49 7.85 19.12
C LYS A 143 -12.30 9.13 19.35
N LYS A 144 -11.81 10.05 20.16
CA LYS A 144 -12.45 11.33 20.53
C LYS A 144 -12.18 12.46 19.53
N MET A 145 -11.32 12.25 18.53
CA MET A 145 -11.05 13.27 17.51
C MET A 145 -12.35 13.66 16.79
N GLN A 146 -12.69 14.95 16.84
CA GLN A 146 -13.96 15.48 16.30
C GLN A 146 -13.96 15.55 14.77
N ASP A 147 -12.85 15.99 14.16
CA ASP A 147 -12.71 16.04 12.70
C ASP A 147 -11.77 14.94 12.21
N LYS A 148 -12.34 13.93 11.56
CA LYS A 148 -11.60 12.83 10.93
C LYS A 148 -11.58 12.95 9.41
N SER A 149 -11.95 14.10 8.82
CA SER A 149 -12.07 14.25 7.36
C SER A 149 -10.76 14.05 6.59
N GLY A 150 -9.63 14.44 7.19
CA GLY A 150 -8.31 14.40 6.55
C GLY A 150 -8.20 15.32 5.34
N VAL A 151 -7.10 15.21 4.60
CA VAL A 151 -6.83 15.96 3.36
C VAL A 151 -6.08 15.06 2.37
N LEU A 152 -6.28 15.29 1.07
CA LEU A 152 -5.55 14.56 0.04
C LEU A 152 -4.11 15.09 0.01
N VAL A 153 -3.15 14.19 0.25
CA VAL A 153 -1.72 14.46 0.14
C VAL A 153 -1.27 14.01 -1.25
N VAL A 154 -0.64 14.91 -1.99
CA VAL A 154 -0.17 14.67 -3.35
C VAL A 154 1.32 14.93 -3.44
N TRP A 155 2.08 13.91 -3.79
CA TRP A 155 3.51 14.02 -4.08
C TRP A 155 3.78 14.21 -5.57
N GLU A 156 2.89 13.69 -6.44
CA GLU A 156 2.93 13.96 -7.87
C GLU A 156 1.52 14.07 -8.44
N ARG A 157 1.23 15.18 -9.14
CA ARG A 157 -0.04 15.40 -9.82
C ARG A 157 -0.21 14.45 -11.02
N PRO A 158 -1.45 14.10 -11.41
CA PRO A 158 -1.67 13.23 -12.56
C PRO A 158 -1.16 13.87 -13.86
N VAL A 159 -0.57 13.04 -14.74
CA VAL A 159 -0.23 13.47 -16.11
C VAL A 159 -1.51 13.85 -16.85
N LYS A 160 -1.46 14.86 -17.72
CA LYS A 160 -2.61 15.27 -18.53
C LYS A 160 -3.11 14.11 -19.40
N ASN A 161 -4.41 13.80 -19.29
CA ASN A 161 -5.07 12.68 -19.98
C ASN A 161 -4.33 11.34 -19.80
N PRO A 162 -4.24 10.84 -18.56
CA PRO A 162 -3.43 9.66 -18.28
C PRO A 162 -4.06 8.42 -18.91
N ASN A 163 -3.23 7.62 -19.59
CA ASN A 163 -3.72 6.39 -20.21
C ASN A 163 -4.20 5.40 -19.14
N PHE A 164 -5.23 4.62 -19.46
CA PHE A 164 -5.77 3.67 -18.50
C PHE A 164 -4.71 2.62 -18.13
N GLY A 165 -4.53 2.40 -16.84
CA GLY A 165 -3.52 1.49 -16.30
C GLY A 165 -2.14 2.11 -16.05
N LEU A 166 -1.98 3.43 -16.25
CA LEU A 166 -0.82 4.18 -15.75
C LEU A 166 -0.87 4.33 -14.22
N TYR A 167 -2.05 4.59 -13.67
CA TYR A 167 -2.27 4.71 -12.24
C TYR A 167 -3.11 3.56 -11.72
N TYR A 168 -2.68 2.99 -10.60
CA TYR A 168 -3.44 2.04 -9.81
C TYR A 168 -3.82 2.68 -8.49
N ALA A 169 -4.97 2.28 -7.94
CA ALA A 169 -5.36 2.71 -6.60
C ALA A 169 -5.82 1.53 -5.77
N SER A 170 -5.69 1.64 -4.46
CA SER A 170 -6.31 0.70 -3.53
C SER A 170 -7.06 1.44 -2.45
N ILE A 171 -8.19 0.86 -2.02
CA ILE A 171 -9.09 1.45 -1.04
C ILE A 171 -9.38 0.43 0.06
N ASP A 172 -9.19 0.86 1.30
CA ASP A 172 -9.77 0.24 2.50
C ASP A 172 -10.98 1.08 2.95
N PRO A 173 -12.22 0.62 2.70
CA PRO A 173 -13.44 1.39 2.96
C PRO A 173 -13.92 1.24 4.41
N VAL A 174 -14.79 2.17 4.84
CA VAL A 174 -15.47 2.14 6.15
C VAL A 174 -16.98 1.94 5.99
N SER A 175 -17.60 1.22 6.94
CA SER A 175 -19.02 0.87 6.91
C SER A 175 -19.93 2.02 7.30
N GLU A 176 -19.45 2.89 8.19
CA GLU A 176 -20.24 3.92 8.88
C GLU A 176 -19.48 5.25 8.91
N GLY A 177 -20.21 6.36 8.80
CA GLY A 177 -19.62 7.70 8.75
C GLY A 177 -19.29 8.23 10.14
N LYS A 178 -20.31 8.32 11.01
CA LYS A 178 -20.16 8.78 12.39
C LYS A 178 -20.15 7.61 13.37
N THR A 179 -19.00 7.39 14.02
CA THR A 179 -18.88 6.42 15.10
C THR A 179 -18.14 7.03 16.28
N THR A 180 -18.62 6.76 17.50
CA THR A 180 -17.96 7.12 18.76
C THR A 180 -17.08 5.98 19.30
N THR A 181 -17.23 4.79 18.74
CA THR A 181 -16.61 3.53 19.20
C THR A 181 -15.52 2.99 18.27
N SER A 182 -15.51 3.39 17.00
CA SER A 182 -14.56 2.90 15.98
C SER A 182 -13.49 3.94 15.64
N ASP A 183 -12.25 3.45 15.60
CA ASP A 183 -11.03 4.17 15.20
C ASP A 183 -10.67 3.99 13.72
N SER A 184 -11.36 3.12 12.97
CA SER A 184 -11.10 2.86 11.54
C SER A 184 -11.38 4.08 10.66
N LEU A 185 -10.45 4.36 9.77
CA LEU A 185 -10.52 5.40 8.75
C LEU A 185 -10.61 4.77 7.37
N CYS A 186 -11.17 5.50 6.42
CA CYS A 186 -11.06 5.09 5.03
C CYS A 186 -9.68 5.51 4.52
N SER A 187 -8.98 4.61 3.81
CA SER A 187 -7.68 4.91 3.21
C SER A 187 -7.72 4.66 1.70
N ILE A 188 -7.13 5.56 0.94
CA ILE A 188 -6.86 5.39 -0.49
C ILE A 188 -5.42 5.75 -0.80
N TYR A 189 -4.76 4.88 -1.54
CA TYR A 189 -3.45 5.13 -2.11
C TYR A 189 -3.52 5.11 -3.62
N VAL A 190 -2.76 6.02 -4.26
CA VAL A 190 -2.58 6.05 -5.71
C VAL A 190 -1.12 5.79 -6.03
N TYR A 191 -0.90 4.83 -6.91
CA TYR A 191 0.39 4.34 -7.35
C TYR A 191 0.57 4.60 -8.84
N LYS A 192 1.70 5.18 -9.23
CA LYS A 192 2.10 5.33 -10.62
C LYS A 192 2.92 4.12 -11.02
N ASN A 193 2.49 3.42 -12.06
CA ASN A 193 3.21 2.29 -12.61
C ASN A 193 4.47 2.75 -13.39
N ALA A 194 5.46 1.88 -13.49
CA ALA A 194 6.69 2.15 -14.21
C ALA A 194 6.44 2.17 -15.72
N VAL A 195 7.06 3.13 -16.40
CA VAL A 195 6.86 3.36 -17.83
C VAL A 195 8.23 3.43 -18.51
N GLU A 196 8.39 2.67 -19.59
CA GLU A 196 9.53 2.78 -20.49
C GLU A 196 9.29 3.97 -21.42
N ILE A 197 10.07 5.04 -21.25
CA ILE A 197 9.98 6.25 -22.05
C ILE A 197 11.09 6.21 -23.10
N THR A 198 10.71 6.32 -24.38
CA THR A 198 11.64 6.56 -25.47
C THR A 198 11.53 8.01 -25.90
N ARG A 199 12.60 8.78 -25.72
CA ARG A 199 12.69 10.17 -26.17
C ARG A 199 13.62 10.28 -27.37
N GLU A 200 13.22 11.10 -28.33
CA GLU A 200 14.08 11.49 -29.45
C GLU A 200 14.91 12.71 -29.01
N THR A 201 16.22 12.54 -28.90
CA THR A 201 17.19 13.61 -28.63
C THR A 201 17.97 13.91 -29.92
N PRO A 202 18.65 15.07 -30.02
CA PRO A 202 19.47 15.40 -31.20
C PRO A 202 20.54 14.35 -31.54
N ASP A 203 20.97 13.57 -30.54
CA ASP A 203 22.02 12.54 -30.64
C ASP A 203 21.47 11.12 -30.87
N GLY A 204 20.14 10.92 -30.85
CA GLY A 204 19.51 9.62 -31.12
C GLY A 204 18.24 9.34 -30.31
N TYR A 205 17.84 8.07 -30.24
CA TYR A 205 16.74 7.64 -29.36
C TYR A 205 17.31 7.22 -28.01
N GLU A 206 16.86 7.88 -26.94
CA GLU A 206 17.19 7.53 -25.57
C GLU A 206 16.00 6.81 -24.93
N THR A 207 16.24 5.64 -24.36
CA THR A 207 15.24 4.87 -23.61
C THR A 207 15.60 4.85 -22.15
N PHE A 208 14.73 5.38 -21.29
CA PHE A 208 14.87 5.29 -19.84
C PHE A 208 13.57 4.80 -19.20
N ILE A 209 13.69 4.17 -18.04
CA ILE A 209 12.54 3.67 -17.28
C ILE A 209 12.18 4.70 -16.22
N GLU A 210 11.01 5.32 -16.35
CA GLU A 210 10.43 6.09 -15.27
C GLU A 210 10.01 5.12 -14.16
N LYS A 211 10.67 5.23 -13.01
CA LYS A 211 10.46 4.37 -11.85
C LYS A 211 9.03 4.56 -11.32
N ASP A 212 8.45 3.47 -10.85
CA ASP A 212 7.16 3.46 -10.18
C ASP A 212 7.26 4.09 -8.80
N LYS A 213 6.15 4.65 -8.28
CA LYS A 213 6.11 5.24 -6.93
C LYS A 213 4.70 5.53 -6.46
N LEU A 214 4.57 5.76 -5.16
CA LEU A 214 3.35 6.30 -4.58
C LEU A 214 3.24 7.81 -4.88
N VAL A 215 2.10 8.24 -5.41
CA VAL A 215 1.90 9.62 -5.91
C VAL A 215 0.85 10.41 -5.14
N ALA A 216 -0.12 9.74 -4.52
CA ALA A 216 -1.09 10.39 -3.64
C ALA A 216 -1.63 9.44 -2.58
N ALA A 217 -2.09 10.03 -1.47
CA ALA A 217 -2.76 9.34 -0.38
C ALA A 217 -3.87 10.21 0.21
N TRP A 218 -4.99 9.59 0.56
CA TRP A 218 -5.99 10.21 1.42
C TRP A 218 -6.39 9.22 2.49
N CYS A 219 -6.42 9.68 3.73
CA CYS A 219 -6.92 8.89 4.85
C CYS A 219 -7.81 9.76 5.71
N GLY A 220 -9.05 9.33 5.89
CA GLY A 220 -10.05 10.10 6.59
C GLY A 220 -11.43 9.45 6.54
N ARG A 221 -12.39 10.13 7.16
CA ARG A 221 -13.78 9.72 7.27
C ARG A 221 -14.63 10.95 7.52
N TYR A 222 -15.62 11.17 6.67
CA TYR A 222 -16.66 12.17 6.91
C TYR A 222 -17.80 11.57 7.73
N ASP A 223 -18.51 12.42 8.49
CA ASP A 223 -19.73 12.03 9.22
C ASP A 223 -20.79 11.42 8.27
N ASP A 224 -20.84 11.90 7.03
CA ASP A 224 -21.65 11.34 5.95
C ASP A 224 -20.80 10.42 5.06
N VAL A 225 -21.20 9.14 5.01
CA VAL A 225 -20.54 8.11 4.18
C VAL A 225 -20.59 8.49 2.70
N ASN A 226 -21.65 9.15 2.22
CA ASN A 226 -21.75 9.53 0.82
C ASN A 226 -20.68 10.57 0.43
N LYS A 227 -20.33 11.48 1.34
CA LYS A 227 -19.22 12.43 1.13
C LYS A 227 -17.87 11.72 1.07
N THR A 228 -17.71 10.67 1.89
CA THR A 228 -16.52 9.80 1.82
C THR A 228 -16.44 9.11 0.46
N HIS A 229 -17.54 8.55 -0.04
CA HIS A 229 -17.58 7.94 -1.38
C HIS A 229 -17.32 8.95 -2.50
N GLU A 230 -17.86 10.16 -2.42
CA GLU A 230 -17.62 11.23 -3.39
C GLU A 230 -16.14 11.63 -3.41
N GLN A 231 -15.52 11.78 -2.23
CA GLN A 231 -14.08 12.07 -2.13
C GLN A 231 -13.23 10.99 -2.81
N LEU A 232 -13.52 9.71 -2.54
CA LEU A 232 -12.84 8.59 -3.19
C LEU A 232 -13.04 8.60 -4.71
N GLU A 233 -14.27 8.85 -5.17
CA GLU A 233 -14.60 8.95 -6.58
C GLU A 233 -13.80 10.06 -7.28
N LEU A 234 -13.70 11.24 -6.67
CA LEU A 234 -12.93 12.37 -7.22
C LEU A 234 -11.46 12.03 -7.39
N ILE A 235 -10.85 11.36 -6.40
CA ILE A 235 -9.44 10.95 -6.47
C ILE A 235 -9.22 9.95 -7.61
N ILE A 236 -10.08 8.93 -7.70
CA ILE A 236 -10.00 7.90 -8.75
C ILE A 236 -10.10 8.53 -10.15
N GLU A 237 -11.07 9.44 -10.34
CA GLU A 237 -11.27 10.09 -11.63
C GLU A 237 -10.15 11.05 -12.00
N TRP A 238 -9.63 11.80 -11.02
CA TRP A 238 -8.56 12.76 -11.27
C TRP A 238 -7.28 12.08 -11.75
N TYR A 239 -6.97 10.89 -11.22
CA TYR A 239 -5.84 10.07 -11.67
C TYR A 239 -6.19 9.09 -12.80
N ASN A 240 -7.46 8.96 -13.20
CA ASN A 240 -7.95 7.88 -14.07
C ASN A 240 -7.48 6.48 -13.58
N ALA A 241 -7.48 6.27 -12.26
CA ALA A 241 -6.82 5.13 -11.63
C ALA A 241 -7.65 3.85 -11.71
N TRP A 242 -6.98 2.73 -11.96
CA TRP A 242 -7.61 1.41 -11.89
C TRP A 242 -7.55 0.89 -10.45
N THR A 243 -8.71 0.71 -9.84
CA THR A 243 -8.87 0.73 -8.38
C THR A 243 -9.29 -0.62 -7.81
N LEU A 244 -8.49 -1.11 -6.88
CA LEU A 244 -8.75 -2.29 -6.06
C LEU A 244 -9.48 -1.88 -4.77
N VAL A 245 -10.65 -2.47 -4.50
CA VAL A 245 -11.45 -2.14 -3.31
C VAL A 245 -11.57 -3.36 -2.41
N GLU A 246 -11.25 -3.21 -1.14
CA GLU A 246 -11.56 -4.22 -0.14
C GLU A 246 -13.08 -4.32 0.06
N ASN A 247 -13.60 -5.54 0.00
CA ASN A 247 -15.03 -5.85 -0.05
C ASN A 247 -15.56 -6.35 1.30
N ASN A 248 -14.90 -5.97 2.40
CA ASN A 248 -15.53 -6.10 3.71
C ASN A 248 -16.76 -5.18 3.82
N ILE A 249 -16.74 -4.05 3.09
CA ILE A 249 -17.87 -3.12 2.95
C ILE A 249 -18.14 -2.88 1.47
N SER A 250 -19.25 -3.42 0.98
CA SER A 250 -19.62 -3.34 -0.44
C SER A 250 -20.28 -2.01 -0.85
N LEU A 251 -20.56 -1.11 0.11
CA LEU A 251 -21.28 0.15 -0.14
C LEU A 251 -20.59 1.05 -1.18
N PHE A 252 -19.27 1.18 -1.12
CA PHE A 252 -18.53 1.98 -2.09
C PHE A 252 -18.57 1.37 -3.50
N ILE A 253 -18.49 0.03 -3.61
CA ILE A 253 -18.61 -0.67 -4.89
C ILE A 253 -20.00 -0.44 -5.49
N GLN A 254 -21.05 -0.58 -4.68
CA GLN A 254 -22.43 -0.31 -5.09
C GLN A 254 -22.62 1.15 -5.52
N TYR A 255 -22.01 2.10 -4.80
CA TYR A 255 -22.00 3.51 -5.15
C TYR A 255 -21.41 3.74 -6.56
N MET A 256 -20.21 3.21 -6.84
CA MET A 256 -19.57 3.33 -8.14
C MET A 256 -20.39 2.69 -9.28
N ILE A 257 -21.02 1.55 -9.02
CA ILE A 257 -21.92 0.90 -9.99
C ILE A 257 -23.16 1.77 -10.25
N SER A 258 -23.78 2.32 -9.21
CA SER A 258 -24.96 3.19 -9.34
C SER A 258 -24.68 4.45 -10.18
N LYS A 259 -23.44 4.96 -10.10
CA LYS A 259 -22.95 6.11 -10.88
C LYS A 259 -22.44 5.74 -12.27
N ARG A 260 -22.51 4.44 -12.67
CA ARG A 260 -21.99 3.90 -13.94
C ARG A 260 -20.47 4.09 -14.11
N LYS A 261 -19.72 4.00 -13.01
CA LYS A 261 -18.27 4.21 -12.92
C LYS A 261 -17.49 2.91 -12.66
N GLN A 262 -18.10 1.76 -12.90
CA GLN A 262 -17.47 0.44 -12.70
C GLN A 262 -16.23 0.20 -13.57
N ARG A 263 -16.02 0.98 -14.66
CA ARG A 263 -14.80 0.92 -15.48
C ARG A 263 -13.51 1.15 -14.70
N TYR A 264 -13.61 1.87 -13.58
CA TYR A 264 -12.48 2.17 -12.72
C TYR A 264 -12.17 1.07 -11.72
N LEU A 265 -13.07 0.11 -11.52
CA LEU A 265 -12.90 -0.96 -10.54
C LEU A 265 -12.18 -2.15 -11.18
N VAL A 266 -11.28 -2.78 -10.40
CA VAL A 266 -10.63 -4.02 -10.81
C VAL A 266 -11.63 -5.19 -10.70
N PRO A 267 -11.93 -5.89 -11.80
CA PRO A 267 -12.77 -7.08 -11.75
C PRO A 267 -12.07 -8.19 -10.97
N LYS A 268 -12.82 -8.97 -10.18
CA LYS A 268 -12.27 -10.03 -9.32
C LYS A 268 -11.36 -11.02 -10.06
N GLN A 269 -11.69 -11.34 -11.31
CA GLN A 269 -10.92 -12.26 -12.16
C GLN A 269 -9.51 -11.77 -12.50
N GLN A 270 -9.27 -10.45 -12.40
CA GLN A 270 -7.98 -9.82 -12.67
C GLN A 270 -7.14 -9.64 -11.39
N ILE A 271 -7.70 -9.97 -10.22
CA ILE A 271 -7.01 -9.99 -8.93
C ILE A 271 -6.39 -11.37 -8.74
N LEU A 272 -5.17 -11.55 -9.26
CA LEU A 272 -4.52 -12.86 -9.37
C LEU A 272 -4.25 -13.54 -8.02
N PHE A 273 -3.93 -12.79 -6.96
CA PHE A 273 -3.72 -13.38 -5.62
C PHE A 273 -4.99 -14.01 -5.02
N LEU A 274 -6.19 -13.75 -5.58
CA LEU A 274 -7.42 -14.47 -5.18
C LEU A 274 -7.56 -15.83 -5.86
N LYS A 275 -6.87 -16.07 -6.99
CA LYS A 275 -6.95 -17.34 -7.72
C LYS A 275 -6.26 -18.47 -6.95
N ASP A 276 -5.14 -18.17 -6.30
CA ASP A 276 -4.36 -19.14 -5.53
C ASP A 276 -5.09 -19.61 -4.25
N LEU A 277 -6.02 -18.80 -3.74
CA LEU A 277 -6.76 -19.07 -2.50
C LEU A 277 -7.98 -19.99 -2.66
N GLY A 278 -8.33 -20.43 -3.87
CA GLY A 278 -9.53 -21.26 -4.11
C GLY A 278 -10.86 -20.60 -3.67
N SER A 279 -10.84 -19.33 -3.28
CA SER A 279 -11.96 -18.57 -2.67
C SER A 279 -13.04 -18.13 -3.66
N ASN A 280 -13.03 -18.72 -4.87
CA ASN A 280 -13.83 -18.28 -6.01
C ASN A 280 -15.16 -19.02 -6.18
N ALA A 281 -15.52 -19.96 -5.31
CA ALA A 281 -16.65 -20.83 -5.58
C ALA A 281 -18.05 -20.27 -5.24
N THR A 282 -18.20 -19.27 -4.34
CA THR A 282 -19.52 -19.02 -3.71
C THR A 282 -19.99 -17.56 -3.58
N VAL A 283 -19.26 -16.56 -4.06
CA VAL A 283 -19.65 -15.14 -3.88
C VAL A 283 -19.96 -14.46 -5.22
N TYR A 284 -21.24 -14.13 -5.44
CA TYR A 284 -21.82 -13.49 -6.64
C TYR A 284 -21.36 -12.04 -6.92
N GLN A 285 -20.30 -11.55 -6.27
CA GLN A 285 -19.83 -10.16 -6.43
C GLN A 285 -18.71 -10.07 -7.47
N GLU A 286 -18.92 -9.23 -8.48
CA GLU A 286 -18.02 -9.09 -9.65
C GLU A 286 -16.74 -8.30 -9.34
N TYR A 287 -16.78 -7.42 -8.33
CA TYR A 287 -15.71 -6.49 -7.99
C TYR A 287 -15.26 -6.62 -6.54
N GLY A 288 -14.02 -6.24 -6.29
CA GLY A 288 -13.42 -6.20 -4.96
C GLY A 288 -12.86 -7.54 -4.48
N TRP A 289 -12.12 -7.49 -3.38
CA TRP A 289 -11.48 -8.64 -2.76
C TRP A 289 -11.84 -8.69 -1.27
N LYS A 290 -12.00 -9.89 -0.71
CA LYS A 290 -12.30 -10.04 0.71
C LYS A 290 -11.00 -10.33 1.46
N ASN A 291 -10.74 -9.57 2.51
CA ASN A 291 -9.63 -9.85 3.41
C ASN A 291 -10.00 -11.03 4.30
N THR A 292 -9.61 -12.25 3.89
CA THR A 292 -9.61 -13.41 4.78
C THR A 292 -8.38 -13.31 5.68
N GLY A 293 -8.51 -13.57 6.98
CA GLY A 293 -7.45 -13.28 7.96
C GLY A 293 -6.06 -13.84 7.65
N ASN A 294 -5.96 -14.89 6.82
CA ASN A 294 -4.71 -15.44 6.32
C ASN A 294 -4.18 -14.74 5.05
N LEU A 295 -5.03 -14.19 4.18
CA LEU A 295 -4.60 -13.53 2.93
C LEU A 295 -3.73 -12.31 3.21
N PHE A 296 -4.17 -11.43 4.11
CA PHE A 296 -3.37 -10.25 4.45
C PHE A 296 -2.06 -10.61 5.15
N LYS A 297 -2.14 -11.47 6.17
CA LYS A 297 -0.99 -11.85 7.01
C LYS A 297 0.05 -12.70 6.28
N SER A 298 -0.38 -13.64 5.43
CA SER A 298 0.53 -14.61 4.81
C SER A 298 0.97 -14.23 3.40
N HIS A 299 0.21 -13.38 2.69
CA HIS A 299 0.51 -13.05 1.28
C HIS A 299 0.75 -11.56 1.05
N LEU A 300 -0.20 -10.68 1.39
CA LEU A 300 -0.09 -9.25 1.05
C LEU A 300 1.06 -8.57 1.80
N ILE A 301 1.25 -8.90 3.08
CA ILE A 301 2.36 -8.35 3.86
C ILE A 301 3.72 -8.76 3.29
N SER A 302 3.87 -9.99 2.78
CA SER A 302 5.12 -10.45 2.17
C SER A 302 5.50 -9.60 0.95
N TYR A 303 4.54 -9.27 0.08
CA TYR A 303 4.75 -8.35 -1.04
C TYR A 303 5.17 -6.95 -0.57
N ALA A 304 4.59 -6.45 0.53
CA ALA A 304 4.99 -5.17 1.10
C ALA A 304 6.43 -5.21 1.63
N ILE A 305 6.83 -6.27 2.33
CA ILE A 305 8.22 -6.42 2.84
C ILE A 305 9.22 -6.51 1.70
N GLU A 306 8.93 -7.32 0.68
CA GLU A 306 9.76 -7.44 -0.53
C GLU A 306 9.90 -6.09 -1.23
N PHE A 307 8.80 -5.35 -1.37
CA PHE A 307 8.81 -4.02 -1.96
C PHE A 307 9.70 -3.04 -1.20
N LEU A 308 9.78 -3.12 0.13
CA LEU A 308 10.64 -2.24 0.92
C LEU A 308 12.13 -2.59 0.75
N ARG A 309 12.44 -3.88 0.62
CA ARG A 309 13.82 -4.42 0.55
C ARG A 309 14.39 -4.46 -0.86
N GLU A 310 13.54 -4.32 -1.88
CA GLU A 310 13.96 -4.31 -3.29
C GLU A 310 15.03 -3.24 -3.52
N THR A 311 16.18 -3.64 -4.03
CA THR A 311 17.20 -2.70 -4.51
C THR A 311 16.78 -2.19 -5.88
N ILE A 312 16.59 -0.88 -5.99
CA ILE A 312 16.23 -0.22 -7.26
C ILE A 312 17.47 0.21 -8.03
N ASP A 313 18.48 0.70 -7.31
CA ASP A 313 19.67 1.30 -7.90
C ASP A 313 20.88 1.07 -7.00
N GLU A 314 22.03 0.85 -7.61
CA GLU A 314 23.31 0.67 -6.93
C GLU A 314 24.32 1.63 -7.57
N GLU A 315 24.85 2.55 -6.77
CA GLU A 315 25.97 3.37 -7.17
C GLU A 315 27.26 2.65 -6.79
N LEU A 316 28.02 2.23 -7.80
CA LEU A 316 29.33 1.60 -7.63
C LEU A 316 30.43 2.67 -7.64
N ASP A 317 31.45 2.49 -6.79
CA ASP A 317 32.67 3.27 -6.88
C ASP A 317 33.53 2.88 -8.10
N ASN A 318 34.63 3.60 -8.30
CA ASN A 318 35.60 3.33 -9.37
C ASN A 318 36.32 1.96 -9.22
N GLN A 319 36.10 1.24 -8.12
CA GLN A 319 36.69 -0.05 -7.79
C GLN A 319 35.66 -1.20 -7.84
N GLY A 320 34.38 -0.89 -8.07
CA GLY A 320 33.28 -1.85 -8.17
C GLY A 320 32.59 -2.17 -6.83
N GLU A 321 32.89 -1.45 -5.76
CA GLU A 321 32.21 -1.60 -4.46
C GLU A 321 30.97 -0.69 -4.38
N VAL A 322 29.93 -1.16 -3.70
CA VAL A 322 28.64 -0.44 -3.59
C VAL A 322 28.79 0.73 -2.61
N MET A 323 28.77 1.97 -3.12
CA MET A 323 28.80 3.17 -2.30
C MET A 323 27.43 3.52 -1.70
N SER A 324 26.38 3.40 -2.52
CA SER A 324 25.03 3.76 -2.11
C SER A 324 24.01 2.84 -2.78
N MET A 325 22.95 2.51 -2.04
CA MET A 325 21.88 1.63 -2.50
C MET A 325 20.56 2.36 -2.33
N THR A 326 19.84 2.54 -3.43
CA THR A 326 18.48 3.07 -3.41
C THR A 326 17.52 1.91 -3.23
N LEU A 327 16.73 1.94 -2.16
CA LEU A 327 15.83 0.85 -1.80
C LEU A 327 14.39 1.19 -2.19
N GLY A 328 13.57 0.16 -2.31
CA GLY A 328 12.17 0.28 -2.71
C GLY A 328 11.34 1.13 -1.76
N ILE A 329 11.75 1.23 -0.49
CA ILE A 329 11.16 2.13 0.51
C ILE A 329 11.28 3.62 0.14
N ASP A 330 12.28 4.03 -0.65
CA ASP A 330 12.46 5.42 -1.09
C ASP A 330 11.30 5.90 -1.99
N ARG A 331 10.48 4.97 -2.50
CA ARG A 331 9.24 5.25 -3.24
C ARG A 331 8.01 5.53 -2.36
N ILE A 332 8.17 5.45 -1.03
CA ILE A 332 7.11 5.65 -0.04
C ILE A 332 7.35 6.97 0.71
N PRO A 333 6.66 8.05 0.30
CA PRO A 333 6.77 9.35 0.95
C PRO A 333 5.75 9.58 2.08
N ASP A 334 4.90 8.59 2.41
CA ASP A 334 3.89 8.74 3.48
C ASP A 334 4.47 8.37 4.86
N PRO A 335 4.68 9.34 5.78
CA PRO A 335 5.21 9.06 7.10
C PRO A 335 4.23 8.27 7.98
N MET A 336 2.91 8.38 7.75
CA MET A 336 1.92 7.67 8.56
C MET A 336 1.84 6.19 8.23
N LEU A 337 2.01 5.85 6.95
CA LEU A 337 2.17 4.46 6.54
C LEU A 337 3.38 3.81 7.22
N LEU A 338 4.51 4.51 7.25
CA LEU A 338 5.74 4.03 7.88
C LEU A 338 5.58 3.85 9.40
N LYS A 339 4.86 4.76 10.07
CA LYS A 339 4.51 4.61 11.49
C LYS A 339 3.59 3.40 11.74
N GLU A 340 2.61 3.17 10.86
CA GLU A 340 1.76 1.97 10.92
C GLU A 340 2.58 0.69 10.73
N MET A 341 3.56 0.67 9.81
CA MET A 341 4.46 -0.47 9.63
C MET A 341 5.30 -0.76 10.87
N LEU A 342 5.87 0.26 11.51
CA LEU A 342 6.67 0.09 12.73
C LEU A 342 5.83 -0.47 13.89
N ALA A 343 4.61 0.05 14.05
CA ALA A 343 3.70 -0.33 15.13
C ALA A 343 2.87 -1.59 14.84
N TYR A 344 2.96 -2.14 13.62
CA TYR A 344 2.13 -3.25 13.20
C TYR A 344 2.35 -4.50 14.08
N GLN A 345 1.27 -4.96 14.69
CA GLN A 345 1.17 -6.24 15.38
C GLN A 345 -0.16 -6.90 14.99
N PRO A 346 -0.25 -8.24 14.98
CA PRO A 346 -1.51 -8.92 14.71
C PRO A 346 -2.64 -8.41 15.62
N GLY A 347 -3.68 -7.81 15.03
CA GLY A 347 -4.82 -7.26 15.76
C GLY A 347 -4.81 -5.74 15.96
N VAL A 348 -3.72 -5.06 15.58
CA VAL A 348 -3.68 -3.58 15.52
C VAL A 348 -4.43 -3.12 14.27
N ASN A 349 -5.20 -2.04 14.41
CA ASN A 349 -5.82 -1.37 13.27
C ASN A 349 -4.75 -0.63 12.45
N VAL A 350 -4.62 -0.99 11.17
CA VAL A 350 -3.64 -0.45 10.24
C VAL A 350 -4.28 -0.23 8.86
N ASP A 351 -5.32 0.61 8.80
CA ASP A 351 -6.11 0.86 7.57
C ASP A 351 -5.22 1.29 6.37
N ARG A 352 -4.14 2.06 6.60
CA ARG A 352 -3.23 2.45 5.50
C ARG A 352 -2.38 1.27 5.05
N LEU A 353 -1.85 0.48 5.97
CA LEU A 353 -1.03 -0.68 5.63
C LEU A 353 -1.81 -1.71 4.80
N VAL A 354 -3.09 -1.92 5.10
CA VAL A 354 -3.97 -2.82 4.35
C VAL A 354 -4.11 -2.39 2.90
N SER A 355 -4.52 -1.13 2.68
CA SER A 355 -4.64 -0.54 1.35
C SER A 355 -3.31 -0.54 0.58
N PHE A 356 -2.21 -0.17 1.24
CA PHE A 356 -0.88 -0.17 0.61
C PHE A 356 -0.44 -1.59 0.19
N SER A 357 -0.58 -2.58 1.07
CA SER A 357 -0.14 -3.95 0.79
C SER A 357 -0.92 -4.57 -0.37
N ALA A 358 -2.24 -4.30 -0.43
CA ALA A 358 -3.09 -4.74 -1.52
C ALA A 358 -2.71 -4.07 -2.85
N LEU A 359 -2.35 -2.77 -2.82
CA LEU A 359 -1.89 -2.01 -3.98
C LEU A 359 -0.58 -2.55 -4.54
N VAL A 360 0.42 -2.76 -3.68
CA VAL A 360 1.74 -3.26 -4.07
C VAL A 360 1.63 -4.66 -4.65
N ALA A 361 0.90 -5.56 -4.00
CA ALA A 361 0.68 -6.91 -4.51
C ALA A 361 0.04 -6.89 -5.90
N PHE A 362 -0.98 -6.04 -6.09
CA PHE A 362 -1.61 -5.88 -7.39
C PHE A 362 -0.64 -5.32 -8.44
N ALA A 363 0.08 -4.24 -8.12
CA ALA A 363 1.02 -3.59 -9.03
C ALA A 363 2.14 -4.53 -9.48
N LYS A 364 2.79 -5.25 -8.55
CA LYS A 364 3.87 -6.20 -8.84
C LYS A 364 3.40 -7.34 -9.75
N ILE A 365 2.22 -7.88 -9.47
CA ILE A 365 1.65 -8.93 -10.32
C ILE A 365 1.29 -8.41 -11.71
N GLN A 366 0.76 -7.18 -11.83
CA GLN A 366 0.50 -6.57 -13.14
C GLN A 366 1.78 -6.32 -13.93
N GLN A 367 2.83 -5.80 -13.29
CA GLN A 367 4.14 -5.59 -13.90
C GLN A 367 4.72 -6.91 -14.42
N SER A 368 4.67 -7.99 -13.63
CA SER A 368 5.16 -9.31 -14.05
C SER A 368 4.38 -9.88 -15.24
N ASN A 369 3.08 -9.62 -15.36
CA ASN A 369 2.26 -10.19 -16.44
C ASN A 369 2.25 -9.36 -17.71
N ARG A 370 2.28 -8.03 -17.61
CA ARG A 370 2.12 -7.11 -18.74
C ARG A 370 3.43 -6.47 -19.21
N GLY A 371 4.49 -6.54 -18.41
CA GLY A 371 5.72 -5.79 -18.63
C GLY A 371 5.52 -4.29 -18.46
N TYR A 372 6.54 -3.50 -18.84
CA TYR A 372 6.47 -2.04 -18.78
C TYR A 372 5.60 -1.46 -19.89
N ALA A 373 4.78 -0.47 -19.54
CA ALA A 373 4.07 0.30 -20.54
C ALA A 373 5.08 1.15 -21.33
N LYS A 374 4.97 1.17 -22.66
CA LYS A 374 5.87 1.95 -23.53
C LYS A 374 5.24 3.29 -23.90
N ARG A 375 5.98 4.38 -23.70
CA ARG A 375 5.59 5.73 -24.11
C ARG A 375 6.68 6.33 -24.99
N LYS A 376 6.30 6.81 -26.17
CA LYS A 376 7.20 7.58 -27.03
C LYS A 376 6.93 9.07 -26.83
N GLU A 377 7.96 9.83 -26.52
CA GLU A 377 7.93 11.28 -26.50
C GLU A 377 8.63 11.78 -27.77
N THR A 378 7.84 12.27 -28.72
CA THR A 378 8.36 13.00 -29.88
C THR A 378 8.43 14.48 -29.56
N ASP A 379 9.56 15.10 -29.87
CA ASP A 379 9.71 16.54 -29.70
C ASP A 379 8.64 17.28 -30.51
N SER A 380 7.90 18.13 -29.80
CA SER A 380 6.77 18.91 -30.32
C SER A 380 7.16 19.92 -31.42
N THR A 381 8.45 20.07 -31.71
CA THR A 381 9.00 20.86 -32.82
C THR A 381 8.60 20.31 -34.20
N ASN A 382 8.36 19.00 -34.32
CA ASN A 382 7.93 18.39 -35.59
C ASN A 382 6.47 18.74 -35.97
N ASN A 383 5.61 19.07 -35.00
CA ASN A 383 4.24 19.50 -35.30
C ASN A 383 4.16 20.96 -35.77
N LEU A 384 5.16 21.79 -35.46
CA LEU A 384 5.24 23.16 -35.96
C LEU A 384 5.61 23.22 -37.45
N GLN A 385 6.34 22.22 -37.97
CA GLN A 385 6.69 22.16 -39.41
C GLN A 385 5.51 21.82 -40.32
N ASN A 386 4.43 21.21 -39.81
CA ASN A 386 3.23 20.98 -40.62
C ASN A 386 2.52 22.28 -41.01
N SER A 387 2.72 23.37 -40.25
CA SER A 387 2.22 24.70 -40.64
C SER A 387 2.88 25.23 -41.92
N GLN A 388 4.15 24.88 -42.18
CA GLN A 388 4.86 25.28 -43.39
C GLN A 388 4.48 24.45 -44.64
N ASN A 389 3.85 23.29 -44.44
CA ASN A 389 3.39 22.42 -45.53
C ASN A 389 1.93 22.71 -45.97
N LEU A 390 1.20 23.60 -45.29
CA LEU A 390 -0.15 24.03 -45.70
C LEU A 390 -0.16 24.73 -47.07
N HIS A 391 0.94 25.35 -47.47
CA HIS A 391 1.06 26.05 -48.76
C HIS A 391 1.64 25.19 -49.90
N LYS A 392 2.08 23.96 -49.62
CA LYS A 392 2.52 23.03 -50.66
C LYS A 392 1.34 22.18 -51.10
N LEU A 393 0.61 22.67 -52.10
CA LEU A 393 -0.36 21.88 -52.84
C LEU A 393 0.35 20.61 -53.37
N LYS A 394 0.07 19.45 -52.78
CA LYS A 394 0.54 18.16 -53.29
C LYS A 394 -0.27 17.78 -54.54
N TYR A 395 0.03 18.43 -55.66
CA TYR A 395 -0.48 18.03 -56.96
C TYR A 395 0.46 16.97 -57.54
N SER A 396 0.01 15.72 -57.58
CA SER A 396 0.67 14.67 -58.38
C SER A 396 0.09 14.72 -59.79
N PRO A 397 0.90 14.96 -60.84
CA PRO A 397 0.41 15.05 -62.23
C PRO A 397 -0.07 13.71 -62.81
N PHE A 398 0.11 12.60 -62.08
CA PHE A 398 -0.01 11.24 -62.62
C PHE A 398 -1.07 10.39 -61.91
N LYS A 399 -2.17 10.98 -61.43
CA LYS A 399 -3.26 10.19 -60.83
C LYS A 399 -4.05 9.32 -61.81
N ASN A 400 -3.81 9.42 -63.13
CA ASN A 400 -4.59 8.70 -64.16
C ASN A 400 -3.77 8.01 -65.26
N ILE A 401 -2.46 7.79 -65.10
CA ILE A 401 -1.71 6.90 -66.01
C ILE A 401 -1.54 5.56 -65.30
N GLY A 402 -2.42 4.60 -65.62
CA GLY A 402 -2.25 3.21 -65.19
C GLY A 402 -3.52 2.43 -64.79
N ARG A 403 -4.71 3.04 -64.80
CA ARG A 403 -5.97 2.27 -64.60
C ARG A 403 -6.48 1.73 -65.93
N ASN A 404 -5.93 0.59 -66.35
CA ASN A 404 -6.49 -0.21 -67.43
C ASN A 404 -7.94 -0.58 -67.08
N LYS A 405 -8.85 -0.14 -67.94
CA LYS A 405 -10.29 -0.42 -67.90
C LYS A 405 -10.49 -1.85 -68.38
N MET A 406 -10.45 -2.85 -67.49
CA MET A 406 -11.01 -4.16 -67.81
C MET A 406 -12.53 -4.03 -67.81
N ILE A 407 -13.09 -4.01 -69.02
CA ILE A 407 -14.51 -4.19 -69.29
C ILE A 407 -14.81 -5.67 -69.00
N ASN A 408 -15.36 -5.96 -67.81
CA ASN A 408 -16.00 -7.24 -67.58
C ASN A 408 -17.51 -7.06 -67.67
N ASN A 409 -18.02 -7.61 -68.76
CA ASN A 409 -19.41 -7.73 -69.14
C ASN A 409 -20.05 -8.85 -68.29
N SER A 410 -20.82 -8.51 -67.25
CA SER A 410 -21.78 -9.47 -66.67
C SER A 410 -23.00 -8.74 -66.10
N MET A 411 -24.06 -8.75 -66.90
CA MET A 411 -25.43 -8.46 -66.50
C MET A 411 -25.86 -9.41 -65.38
N GLY A 412 -25.99 -8.89 -64.15
CA GLY A 412 -26.70 -9.54 -63.05
C GLY A 412 -27.77 -8.60 -62.50
N PRO A 413 -29.02 -9.05 -62.25
CA PRO A 413 -30.11 -8.17 -61.89
C PRO A 413 -29.95 -7.57 -60.48
N ARG A 414 -30.24 -6.27 -60.35
CA ARG A 414 -30.21 -5.53 -59.08
C ARG A 414 -31.25 -6.09 -58.10
N ARG A 415 -30.81 -6.62 -56.96
CA ARG A 415 -31.70 -7.06 -55.87
C ARG A 415 -32.31 -5.85 -55.15
N SER A 416 -33.63 -5.91 -54.96
CA SER A 416 -34.52 -4.89 -54.38
C SER A 416 -34.18 -4.51 -52.93
N ALA A 417 -34.43 -3.24 -52.57
CA ALA A 417 -34.06 -2.59 -51.31
C ALA A 417 -35.01 -2.82 -50.12
N PHE A 418 -35.97 -3.74 -50.23
CA PHE A 418 -36.88 -4.06 -49.13
C PHE A 418 -37.08 -5.56 -49.01
N LYS A 419 -36.29 -6.20 -48.15
CA LYS A 419 -36.66 -7.48 -47.55
C LYS A 419 -36.21 -7.50 -46.10
N ASN A 420 -37.21 -7.67 -45.25
CA ASN A 420 -37.16 -7.92 -43.80
C ASN A 420 -37.30 -6.67 -42.92
N MET A 421 -38.42 -5.96 -43.09
CA MET A 421 -39.25 -5.69 -41.93
C MET A 421 -40.05 -6.96 -41.59
N ARG A 422 -39.73 -7.59 -40.47
CA ARG A 422 -40.69 -8.20 -39.55
C ARG A 422 -40.02 -8.51 -38.23
#